data_AF-A0A7J9SMA8-F1
#
_entry.id   AF-A0A7J9SMA8-F1
#
_cell.length_a   1.000
_cell.length_b   1.000
_cell.length_c   1.000
_cell.angle_alpha   90.00
_cell.angle_beta   90.00
_cell.angle_gamma   90.00
#
_symmetry.space_group_name_H-M   'P 1'
#
loop_
_entity.id
_entity.type
_entity.pdbx_description
1 polymer ?
#
loop_
_entity_poly.entity_id
_entity_poly.type
_entity_poly.pdbx_seq_one_letter_code
_entity_poly.pdbx_strand_id
1 'polypeptide(L)' 'MIHVNVTTWSTNPGAYRMYQQLGYVVSKTLKDHRGPGVDTIYFRKSLK' A
#
# COMPACT_ATOMS: atom_id res chain seq x y z
N MET A 1 11.30 -9.42 14.66
CA MET A 1 11.37 -8.82 13.31
C MET A 1 10.44 -7.61 13.29
N ILE A 2 10.96 -6.43 12.93
CA ILE A 2 10.15 -5.20 12.91
C ILE A 2 9.54 -5.05 11.51
N HIS A 3 8.26 -4.69 11.45
CA HIS A 3 7.58 -4.40 10.20
C HIS A 3 7.11 -2.95 10.19
N VAL A 4 7.35 -2.27 9.07
CA VAL A 4 6.74 -0.97 8.78
C VAL A 4 5.60 -1.20 7.81
N ASN A 5 4.44 -0.63 8.13
CA ASN A 5 3.26 -0.70 7.26
C ASN A 5 2.88 0.71 6.83
N VAL A 6 2.56 0.88 5.55
CA VAL A 6 2.04 2.13 4.97
C VAL A 6 0.78 1.82 4.17
N THR A 7 -0.03 2.84 3.92
CA THR A 7 -1.29 2.69 3.20
C THR A 7 -1.41 3.79 2.15
N THR A 8 -1.95 3.46 0.99
CA THR A 8 -2.38 4.43 -0.03
C THR A 8 -3.67 3.99 -0.70
N TRP A 9 -4.12 4.71 -1.71
CA TRP A 9 -5.33 4.42 -2.47
C TRP A 9 -5.01 4.01 -3.91
N SER A 10 -5.91 3.26 -4.55
CA SER A 10 -5.79 2.91 -5.98
C SER A 10 -5.66 4.14 -6.89
N THR A 11 -6.21 5.28 -6.46
CA THR A 11 -6.15 6.56 -7.17
C THR A 11 -4.85 7.34 -6.96
N ASN A 12 -3.90 6.81 -6.16
CA ASN A 12 -2.59 7.42 -5.94
C ASN A 12 -1.44 6.56 -6.52
N PRO A 13 -1.27 6.56 -7.86
CA PRO A 13 -0.25 5.75 -8.53
C PRO A 13 1.18 6.20 -8.20
N GLY A 14 1.38 7.47 -7.79
CA GLY A 14 2.67 7.99 -7.36
C GLY A 14 3.16 7.29 -6.10
N ALA A 15 2.32 7.26 -5.05
CA ALA A 15 2.64 6.55 -3.81
C ALA A 15 2.83 5.04 -4.04
N TYR A 16 1.98 4.41 -4.87
CA TYR A 16 2.09 2.99 -5.20
C TYR A 16 3.49 2.65 -5.75
N ARG A 17 3.94 3.38 -6.78
CA ARG A 17 5.27 3.17 -7.39
C ARG A 17 6.40 3.46 -6.41
N MET A 18 6.29 4.54 -5.65
CA MET A 18 7.28 4.90 -4.64
C MET A 18 7.44 3.79 -3.58
N TYR A 19 6.33 3.22 -3.09
CA TYR A 19 6.40 2.13 -2.12
C TYR A 19 7.03 0.86 -2.70
N GLN A 20 6.74 0.51 -3.94
CA GLN A 20 7.42 -0.60 -4.62
C GLN A 20 8.93 -0.36 -4.74
N GLN A 21 9.34 0.84 -5.15
CA GLN A 21 10.77 1.22 -5.25
C GLN A 21 11.48 1.17 -3.89
N LEU A 22 10.78 1.52 -2.81
CA LEU A 22 11.30 1.44 -1.44
C LEU A 22 11.32 0.02 -0.88
N GLY A 23 10.89 -1.00 -1.65
CA GLY A 23 10.91 -2.40 -1.25
C GLY A 23 9.75 -2.81 -0.34
N TYR A 24 8.65 -2.07 -0.33
CA TYR A 24 7.42 -2.53 0.29
C TYR A 24 6.66 -3.46 -0.65
N VAL A 25 5.96 -4.44 -0.08
CA VAL A 25 5.07 -5.35 -0.82
C VAL A 25 3.62 -5.12 -0.41
N VAL A 26 2.69 -5.30 -1.34
CA VAL A 26 1.24 -5.23 -1.03
C VAL A 26 0.90 -6.38 -0.09
N SER A 27 0.32 -6.05 1.06
CA SER A 27 -0.10 -7.03 2.08
C SER A 27 -1.61 -7.24 2.08
N LYS A 28 -2.40 -6.23 1.71
CA LYS A 28 -3.86 -6.30 1.63
C LYS A 28 -4.41 -5.21 0.72
N THR A 29 -5.47 -5.53 -0.02
CA THR A 29 -6.27 -4.54 -0.76
C THR A 29 -7.72 -4.63 -0.27
N LEU A 30 -8.32 -3.49 0.06
CA LEU A 30 -9.74 -3.36 0.39
C LEU A 30 -10.45 -2.65 -0.75
N LYS A 31 -11.34 -3.37 -1.43
CA LYS A 31 -12.08 -2.85 -2.59
C LYS A 31 -13.11 -1.80 -2.17
N ASP A 32 -13.18 -0.70 -2.92
CA ASP A 32 -14.17 0.39 -2.74
C ASP A 32 -14.24 0.98 -1.31
N HIS A 33 -13.19 0.77 -0.50
CA HIS A 33 -13.20 1.10 0.93
C HIS A 33 -13.27 2.61 1.21
N ARG A 34 -12.91 3.45 0.23
CA ARG A 34 -13.01 4.91 0.32
C ARG A 34 -14.08 5.49 -0.62
N GLY A 35 -14.96 4.63 -1.14
CA GLY A 35 -16.00 4.97 -2.11
C GLY A 35 -15.82 4.19 -3.41
N PRO A 36 -16.83 4.22 -4.30
CA PRO A 36 -16.80 3.49 -5.57
C PRO A 36 -15.56 3.82 -6.40
N GLY A 37 -14.80 2.80 -6.78
CA GLY A 37 -13.57 2.89 -7.56
C GLY A 37 -12.30 3.24 -6.76
N VAL A 38 -12.40 3.44 -5.43
CA VAL A 38 -11.28 3.85 -4.59
C VAL A 38 -10.93 2.76 -3.58
N ASP A 39 -10.00 1.90 -3.98
CA ASP A 39 -9.48 0.84 -3.13
C ASP A 39 -8.48 1.41 -2.13
N THR A 40 -8.42 0.81 -0.95
CA THR A 40 -7.33 1.04 0.01
C THR A 40 -6.30 -0.06 -0.10
N ILE A 41 -5.04 0.29 -0.30
CA ILE A 41 -3.93 -0.64 -0.52
C ILE A 41 -2.94 -0.52 0.64
N TYR A 42 -2.78 -1.61 1.38
CA TYR A 42 -1.82 -1.74 2.47
C TYR A 42 -0.52 -2.35 1.96
N PHE A 43 0.58 -1.79 2.42
CA PHE A 43 1.94 -2.19 2.10
C PHE A 43 2.68 -2.57 3.37
N ARG A 44 3.59 -3.54 3.28
CA ARG A 44 4.47 -3.98 4.37
C ARG A 44 5.91 -4.07 3.90
N LYS A 45 6.85 -3.64 4.74
CA LYS A 45 8.29 -3.89 4.61
C LYS A 45 8.84 -4.45 5.91
N SER A 46 9.61 -5.53 5.82
CA SER A 46 10.33 -6.11 6.95
C SER A 46 11.70 -5.46 7.07
N LEU A 47 12.05 -4.99 8.26
CA LEU A 47 13.40 -4.53 8.57
C LEU A 47 14.18 -5.70 9.17
N LYS A 48 15.41 -5.90 8.68
CA LYS A 48 16.37 -6.84 9.24
C LYS A 48 17.06 -6.20 10.44
#